data_AF-A0A0D6ASC3-F1
#
_entry.id   AF-A0A0D6ASC3-F1
#
_cell.length_a   1.000
_cell.length_b   1.000
_cell.length_c   1.000
_cell.angle_alpha   90.00
_cell.angle_beta   90.00
_cell.angle_gamma   90.00
#
_symmetry.space_group_name_H-M   'P 1'
#
loop_
_entity.id
_entity.type
_entity.pdbx_description
1 polymer ?
#
loop_
_entity_poly.entity_id
_entity_poly.type
_entity_poly.pdbx_seq_one_letter_code
_entity_poly.pdbx_strand_id
1 'polypeptide(L)'
;MFELHKMKDGNSILICQMDDNHLINFIKLLCRKINQSTQILENSNFKGSVIFQALNPTLSKGIKEKAEAQIRYATSTISPYVLEATLRGLNITELLQSAFQRTEQMPSINTFLPLLLSPNINDDDYEDDEEKENFLPIQDEWSNY
;
A
#
# COMPACT_ATOMS: atom_id res chain seq x y z
N MET A 1 15.05 3.80 -8.73
CA MET A 1 15.54 4.64 -7.61
C MET A 1 15.62 3.73 -6.38
N PHE A 2 16.77 3.63 -5.72
CA PHE A 2 16.91 2.79 -4.52
C PHE A 2 16.45 3.57 -3.28
N GLU A 3 15.61 2.96 -2.47
CA GLU A 3 15.09 3.58 -1.25
C GLU A 3 15.98 3.32 -0.03
N LEU A 4 16.03 4.32 0.87
CA LEU A 4 16.80 4.29 2.11
C LEU A 4 15.89 3.99 3.30
N HIS A 5 16.31 3.05 4.12
CA HIS A 5 15.73 2.76 5.42
C HIS A 5 16.50 3.49 6.53
N LYS A 6 15.79 4.25 7.37
CA LYS A 6 16.39 4.90 8.53
C LYS A 6 16.37 3.96 9.74
N MET A 7 17.56 3.64 10.21
CA MET A 7 17.79 2.81 11.40
C MET A 7 17.51 3.59 12.69
N LYS A 8 17.40 2.85 13.80
CA LYS A 8 17.06 3.40 15.13
C LYS A 8 18.11 4.37 15.67
N ASP A 9 19.37 4.17 15.30
CA ASP A 9 20.52 5.02 15.64
C ASP A 9 20.58 6.33 14.82
N GLY A 10 19.69 6.49 13.85
CA GLY A 10 19.62 7.66 12.97
C GLY A 10 20.39 7.49 11.66
N ASN A 11 21.18 6.42 11.52
CA ASN A 11 21.88 6.09 10.28
C ASN A 11 20.89 5.58 9.22
N SER A 12 21.28 5.64 7.95
CA SER A 12 20.46 5.16 6.83
C SER A 12 21.19 4.06 6.08
N ILE A 13 20.46 3.02 5.68
CA ILE A 13 20.96 1.91 4.88
C ILE A 13 20.06 1.73 3.66
N LEU A 14 20.60 1.20 2.57
CA LEU A 14 19.74 0.83 1.43
C LEU A 14 18.85 -0.34 1.85
N ILE A 15 17.61 -0.39 1.37
CA ILE A 15 16.70 -1.51 1.68
C ILE A 15 17.33 -2.85 1.24
N CYS A 16 18.03 -2.88 0.11
CA CYS A 16 18.73 -4.07 -0.36
C CYS A 16 19.92 -4.51 0.50
N GLN A 17 20.39 -3.65 1.41
CA GLN A 17 21.46 -3.97 2.37
C GLN A 17 20.93 -4.43 3.73
N MET A 18 19.61 -4.39 3.95
CA MET A 18 19.00 -4.91 5.17
C MET A 18 19.20 -6.43 5.23
N ASP A 19 19.41 -6.98 6.42
CA ASP A 19 19.31 -8.42 6.63
C ASP A 19 17.85 -8.90 6.55
N ASP A 20 17.66 -10.18 6.24
CA ASP A 20 16.33 -10.76 6.04
C ASP A 20 15.44 -10.62 7.28
N ASN A 21 16.02 -10.75 8.48
CA ASN A 21 15.26 -10.64 9.72
C ASN A 21 14.78 -9.20 9.95
N HIS A 22 15.65 -8.20 9.75
CA HIS A 22 15.29 -6.79 9.86
C HIS A 22 14.23 -6.43 8.81
N LEU A 23 14.39 -6.86 7.57
CA LEU A 23 13.43 -6.66 6.49
C LEU A 23 12.05 -7.22 6.86
N ILE A 24 11.97 -8.49 7.27
CA ILE A 24 10.73 -9.14 7.68
C ILE A 24 10.13 -8.44 8.90
N ASN A 25 10.94 -8.09 9.91
CA ASN A 25 10.46 -7.43 11.11
C ASN A 25 9.88 -6.04 10.81
N PHE A 26 10.47 -5.32 9.86
CA PHE A 26 9.96 -4.03 9.43
C PHE A 26 8.63 -4.16 8.67
N ILE A 27 8.51 -5.14 7.77
CA ILE A 27 7.24 -5.45 7.07
C ILE A 27 6.16 -5.84 8.09
N LYS A 28 6.48 -6.70 9.07
CA LYS A 28 5.58 -7.06 10.17
C LYS A 28 5.11 -5.84 10.96
N LEU A 29 6.03 -4.91 11.26
CA LEU A 29 5.70 -3.68 11.97
C LEU A 29 4.71 -2.81 11.17
N LEU A 30 4.92 -2.65 9.86
CA LEU A 30 4.01 -1.92 8.99
C LEU A 30 2.63 -2.60 8.89
N CYS A 31 2.60 -3.92 8.70
CA CYS A 31 1.38 -4.72 8.68
C CYS A 31 0.58 -4.58 9.99
N ARG A 32 1.27 -4.63 11.15
CA ARG A 32 0.66 -4.44 12.46
C ARG A 32 0.07 -3.03 12.62
N LYS A 33 0.78 -1.99 12.13
CA LYS A 33 0.28 -0.61 12.15
C LYS A 33 -1.00 -0.48 11.32
N ILE A 34 -1.04 -1.06 10.12
CA ILE A 34 -2.24 -1.09 9.28
C ILE A 34 -3.39 -1.75 10.04
N ASN A 35 -3.19 -2.98 10.54
CA ASN A 35 -4.24 -3.71 11.27
C ASN A 35 -4.77 -2.96 12.49
N GLN A 36 -3.89 -2.39 13.32
CA GLN A 36 -4.30 -1.63 14.49
C GLN A 36 -5.08 -0.37 14.13
N SER A 37 -4.64 0.35 13.10
CA SER A 37 -5.32 1.55 12.62
C SER A 37 -6.67 1.21 11.97
N THR A 38 -6.76 0.13 11.20
CA THR A 38 -8.02 -0.34 10.62
C THR A 38 -9.01 -0.74 11.72
N GLN A 39 -8.56 -1.44 12.77
CA GLN A 39 -9.39 -1.75 13.94
C GLN A 39 -9.88 -0.49 14.67
N ILE A 40 -9.08 0.57 14.74
CA ILE A 40 -9.49 1.86 15.32
C ILE A 40 -10.60 2.51 14.48
N LEU A 41 -10.54 2.38 13.15
CA LEU A 41 -11.54 2.96 12.24
C LEU A 41 -12.85 2.17 12.24
N GLU A 42 -12.77 0.83 12.25
CA GLU A 42 -13.92 -0.07 12.25
C GLU A 42 -14.64 -0.10 13.61
N ASN A 43 -13.89 -0.04 14.72
CA ASN A 43 -14.49 0.02 16.04
C ASN A 43 -14.90 1.45 16.38
N SER A 44 -16.16 1.78 16.15
CA SER A 44 -16.80 3.02 16.65
C SER A 44 -16.69 3.19 18.18
N ASN A 45 -16.43 2.10 18.90
CA ASN A 45 -16.24 2.02 20.35
C ASN A 45 -14.80 1.68 20.72
N PHE A 46 -13.78 2.33 20.12
CA PHE A 46 -12.39 2.13 20.54
C PHE A 46 -12.21 2.52 22.00
N LYS A 47 -12.32 1.54 22.91
CA LYS A 47 -12.12 1.67 24.36
C LYS A 47 -10.64 1.94 24.66
N GLY A 48 -10.14 3.11 24.25
CA GLY A 48 -9.15 3.80 25.08
C GLY A 48 -9.71 3.85 26.50
N SER A 49 -8.86 3.70 27.52
CA SER A 49 -9.32 3.59 28.92
C SER A 49 -10.46 4.59 29.15
N VAL A 50 -11.57 4.15 29.76
CA VAL A 50 -12.79 4.96 29.91
C VAL A 50 -12.46 6.34 30.51
N ILE A 51 -11.39 6.41 31.30
CA ILE A 51 -10.77 7.62 31.86
C ILE A 51 -10.27 8.59 30.77
N PHE A 52 -9.57 8.09 29.74
CA PHE A 52 -9.05 8.90 28.64
C PHE A 52 -10.13 9.48 27.73
N GLN A 53 -11.23 8.74 27.52
CA GLN A 53 -12.38 9.23 26.75
C GLN A 53 -13.20 10.27 27.53
N ALA A 54 -13.37 10.06 28.85
CA ALA A 54 -14.10 11.00 29.72
C ALA A 54 -13.37 12.35 29.90
N LEU A 55 -12.03 12.35 29.84
CA LEU A 55 -11.21 13.55 30.01
C LEU A 55 -11.06 14.40 28.73
N ASN A 56 -11.31 13.86 27.53
CA ASN A 56 -11.21 14.62 26.27
C ASN A 56 -12.16 14.09 25.17
N PRO A 57 -13.42 14.58 25.12
CA PRO A 57 -14.39 14.20 24.08
C PRO A 57 -13.93 14.53 22.65
N THR A 58 -13.08 15.57 22.50
CA THR A 58 -12.48 16.03 21.24
C THR A 58 -11.35 15.13 20.72
N LEU A 59 -10.79 14.24 21.54
CA LEU A 59 -9.71 13.33 21.12
C LEU A 59 -10.20 12.29 20.10
N SER A 60 -11.49 11.94 20.14
CA SER A 60 -12.08 10.92 19.27
C SER A 60 -11.92 11.25 17.78
N LYS A 61 -12.04 12.53 17.41
CA LYS A 61 -11.86 13.00 16.03
C LYS A 61 -10.41 12.90 15.57
N GLY A 62 -9.46 13.33 16.42
CA GLY A 62 -8.03 13.25 16.13
C GLY A 62 -7.46 11.83 16.10
N ILE A 63 -8.08 10.88 16.81
CA ILE A 63 -7.64 9.47 16.78
C ILE A 63 -7.93 8.83 15.43
N LYS A 64 -9.10 9.08 14.83
CA LYS A 64 -9.44 8.55 13.50
C LYS A 64 -8.56 9.17 12.42
N GLU A 65 -8.38 10.48 12.44
CA GLU A 65 -7.48 11.18 11.49
C GLU A 65 -6.04 10.65 11.59
N LYS A 66 -5.55 10.39 12.81
CA LYS A 66 -4.23 9.76 13.02
C LYS A 66 -4.18 8.32 12.51
N ALA A 67 -5.23 7.53 12.72
CA ALA A 67 -5.31 6.16 12.22
C ALA A 67 -5.29 6.13 10.68
N GLU A 68 -6.04 7.00 10.02
CA GLU A 68 -6.02 7.13 8.56
C GLU A 68 -4.65 7.57 8.04
N ALA A 69 -4.04 8.57 8.68
CA ALA A 69 -2.70 9.02 8.31
C ALA A 69 -1.67 7.89 8.45
N GLN A 70 -1.80 7.06 9.49
CA GLN A 70 -0.96 5.90 9.72
C GLN A 70 -1.13 4.83 8.65
N ILE A 71 -2.37 4.54 8.22
CA ILE A 71 -2.64 3.60 7.12
C ILE A 71 -2.02 4.12 5.83
N ARG A 72 -2.26 5.39 5.48
CA ARG A 72 -1.70 6.02 4.28
C ARG A 72 -0.17 5.94 4.28
N TYR A 73 0.45 6.32 5.38
CA TYR A 73 1.91 6.24 5.54
C TYR A 73 2.39 4.80 5.37
N ALA A 74 1.86 3.85 6.14
CA ALA A 74 2.31 2.46 6.09
C ALA A 74 2.13 1.85 4.69
N THR A 75 1.01 2.13 4.03
CA THR A 75 0.73 1.63 2.67
C THR A 75 1.65 2.24 1.63
N SER A 76 1.97 3.54 1.73
CA SER A 76 2.94 4.18 0.83
C SER A 76 4.37 3.69 1.03
N THR A 77 4.72 3.30 2.26
CA THR A 77 6.10 2.92 2.62
C THR A 77 6.36 1.42 2.45
N ILE A 78 5.34 0.55 2.46
CA ILE A 78 5.56 -0.91 2.49
C ILE A 78 6.07 -1.49 1.17
N SER A 79 5.70 -0.90 0.03
CA SER A 79 5.99 -1.39 -1.33
C SER A 79 7.46 -1.74 -1.59
N PRO A 80 8.45 -0.86 -1.33
CA PRO A 80 9.86 -1.17 -1.60
C PRO A 80 10.40 -2.34 -0.75
N TYR A 81 9.90 -2.51 0.49
CA TYR A 81 10.30 -3.62 1.35
C TYR A 81 9.67 -4.94 0.89
N VAL A 82 8.41 -4.91 0.41
CA VAL A 82 7.73 -6.07 -0.18
C VAL A 82 8.44 -6.53 -1.45
N LEU A 83 8.83 -5.58 -2.30
CA LEU A 83 9.58 -5.87 -3.52
C LEU A 83 10.92 -6.54 -3.20
N GLU A 84 11.67 -6.00 -2.25
CA GLU A 84 12.95 -6.60 -1.83
C GLU A 84 12.74 -8.02 -1.27
N ALA A 85 11.75 -8.20 -0.40
CA ALA A 85 11.43 -9.52 0.16
C ALA A 85 11.03 -10.54 -0.92
N THR A 86 10.32 -10.07 -1.95
CA THR A 86 9.95 -10.86 -3.14
C THR A 86 11.18 -11.30 -3.91
N LEU A 87 12.11 -10.38 -4.20
CA LEU A 87 13.35 -10.67 -4.92
C LEU A 87 14.23 -11.68 -4.18
N ARG A 88 14.17 -11.70 -2.86
CA ARG A 88 14.88 -12.66 -2.00
C ARG A 88 14.15 -13.99 -1.80
N GLY A 89 12.93 -14.13 -2.32
CA GLY A 89 12.12 -15.34 -2.17
C GLY A 89 11.50 -15.53 -0.77
N LEU A 90 11.42 -14.47 0.04
CA LEU A 90 10.88 -14.51 1.40
C LEU A 90 9.34 -14.60 1.36
N ASN A 91 8.77 -15.57 2.07
CA ASN A 91 7.32 -15.72 2.15
C ASN A 91 6.71 -14.73 3.16
N ILE A 92 6.16 -13.63 2.64
CA ILE A 92 5.45 -12.59 3.41
C ILE A 92 3.95 -12.51 3.09
N THR A 93 3.44 -13.46 2.31
CA THR A 93 2.07 -13.46 1.76
C THR A 93 1.02 -13.40 2.87
N GLU A 94 1.16 -14.26 3.89
CA GLU A 94 0.22 -14.33 5.02
C GLU A 94 0.19 -13.03 5.83
N LEU A 95 1.35 -12.37 5.97
CA LEU A 95 1.46 -11.09 6.68
C LEU A 95 0.69 -9.99 5.96
N LEU A 96 0.82 -9.93 4.63
CA LEU A 96 0.13 -8.96 3.79
C LEU A 96 -1.38 -9.24 3.74
N GLN A 97 -1.78 -10.50 3.54
CA GLN A 97 -3.21 -10.89 3.55
C GLN A 97 -3.87 -10.52 4.88
N SER A 98 -3.20 -10.80 6.00
CA SER A 98 -3.67 -10.41 7.33
C SER A 98 -3.79 -8.89 7.49
N ALA A 99 -2.84 -8.11 6.96
CA ALA A 99 -2.84 -6.65 7.05
C ALA A 99 -3.97 -5.98 6.26
N PHE A 100 -4.32 -6.55 5.11
CA PHE A 100 -5.34 -6.01 4.20
C PHE A 100 -6.67 -6.76 4.28
N GLN A 101 -6.86 -7.60 5.29
CA GLN A 101 -8.07 -8.41 5.53
C GLN A 101 -8.54 -9.20 4.30
N ARG A 102 -7.60 -9.69 3.47
CA ARG A 102 -7.92 -10.53 2.33
C ARG A 102 -8.07 -11.98 2.76
N THR A 103 -9.24 -12.55 2.49
CA THR A 103 -9.57 -13.96 2.78
C THR A 103 -9.25 -14.88 1.60
N GLU A 104 -9.11 -14.32 0.40
CA GLU A 104 -8.77 -15.08 -0.80
C GLU A 104 -7.29 -15.46 -0.81
N GLN A 105 -7.01 -16.67 -1.29
CA GLN A 105 -5.66 -17.20 -1.40
C GLN A 105 -4.88 -16.42 -2.47
N MET A 106 -3.89 -15.63 -2.04
CA MET A 106 -3.00 -14.95 -2.98
C MET A 106 -2.00 -15.98 -3.53
N PRO A 107 -1.68 -15.92 -4.83
CA PRO A 107 -0.61 -16.73 -5.38
C PRO A 107 0.69 -16.44 -4.62
N SER A 108 1.50 -17.46 -4.40
CA SER A 108 2.80 -17.28 -3.75
C SER A 108 3.60 -16.24 -4.55
N ILE A 109 4.18 -15.29 -3.84
CA ILE A 109 4.97 -14.22 -4.42
C ILE A 109 6.13 -14.79 -5.28
N ASN A 110 6.67 -15.96 -4.93
CA ASN A 110 7.76 -16.62 -5.63
C ASN A 110 7.37 -17.14 -7.03
N THR A 111 6.08 -17.30 -7.32
CA THR A 111 5.57 -17.71 -8.63
C THR A 111 5.52 -16.57 -9.64
N PHE A 112 5.63 -15.30 -9.22
CA PHE A 112 5.36 -14.14 -10.08
C PHE A 112 6.62 -13.59 -10.78
N LEU A 113 7.81 -13.77 -10.18
CA LEU A 113 9.08 -13.30 -10.75
C LEU A 113 9.42 -13.91 -12.11
N PRO A 114 9.24 -15.23 -12.34
CA PRO A 114 9.46 -15.83 -13.65
C PRO A 114 8.51 -15.29 -14.74
N LEU A 115 7.31 -14.84 -14.36
CA LEU A 115 6.34 -14.27 -15.29
C LEU A 115 6.76 -12.86 -15.76
N LEU A 116 7.32 -12.04 -14.86
CA LEU A 116 7.80 -10.68 -15.19
C LEU A 116 9.15 -10.67 -15.93
N LEU A 117 9.98 -11.69 -15.71
CA LEU A 117 11.29 -11.85 -16.36
C LEU A 117 11.24 -12.72 -17.61
N SER A 118 10.06 -13.20 -17.99
CA SER A 118 9.88 -13.93 -19.24
C SER A 118 10.08 -12.95 -20.41
N PRO A 119 11.05 -13.18 -21.31
CA PRO A 119 11.30 -12.32 -22.47
C PRO A 119 10.21 -12.41 -23.56
N ASN A 120 9.06 -13.03 -23.26
CA ASN A 120 7.90 -13.15 -24.14
C ASN A 120 6.82 -12.11 -23.80
N ILE A 121 7.23 -10.86 -23.55
CA ILE A 121 6.35 -9.75 -23.91
C ILE A 121 6.47 -9.72 -25.43
N ASN A 122 5.52 -10.37 -26.10
CA ASN A 122 5.35 -10.26 -27.53
C ASN A 122 5.50 -8.79 -27.92
N ASP A 123 6.36 -8.54 -28.89
CA ASP A 123 6.19 -7.48 -29.87
C ASP A 123 4.77 -7.61 -30.45
N ASP A 124 3.75 -7.23 -29.68
CA ASP A 124 2.42 -7.00 -30.23
C ASP A 124 2.55 -5.70 -31.00
N ASP A 125 2.86 -5.89 -32.29
CA ASP A 125 2.67 -4.93 -33.37
C ASP A 125 1.42 -4.09 -33.08
N TYR A 126 1.64 -2.84 -32.67
CA TYR A 126 0.60 -1.83 -32.73
C TYR A 126 0.38 -1.54 -34.22
N GLU A 127 -0.50 -2.30 -34.85
CA GLU A 127 -1.13 -1.88 -36.09
C GLU A 127 -1.90 -0.59 -35.79
N ASP A 128 -1.37 0.50 -36.36
CA ASP A 128 -1.86 1.86 -36.30
C ASP A 128 -3.17 1.95 -37.08
N ASP A 129 -4.27 1.51 -36.45
CA ASP A 129 -5.61 1.72 -36.98
C ASP A 129 -6.01 3.19 -36.77
N GLU A 130 -5.62 4.02 -37.75
CA GLU A 130 -6.18 5.34 -38.03
C GLU A 130 -7.70 5.24 -38.25
N GLU A 131 -8.50 5.16 -37.18
CA GLU A 131 -9.93 5.44 -37.27
C GLU A 131 -10.18 6.95 -37.17
N LYS A 132 -10.39 7.49 -38.37
CA LYS A 132 -10.75 8.87 -38.71
C LYS A 132 -11.84 9.47 -37.82
N GLU A 133 -11.57 10.73 -37.48
CA GLU A 133 -12.48 11.77 -37.02
C GLU A 133 -13.96 11.59 -37.45
N ASN A 134 -14.85 11.62 -36.46
CA ASN A 134 -16.17 12.23 -36.61
C ASN A 134 -16.41 13.14 -35.40
N PHE A 135 -15.75 14.29 -35.38
CA PHE A 135 -16.16 15.41 -34.53
C PHE A 135 -17.54 15.89 -35.00
N LEU A 136 -18.59 15.46 -34.30
CA LEU A 136 -19.89 16.08 -34.44
C LEU A 136 -19.81 17.51 -33.85
N PRO A 137 -20.20 18.55 -34.58
CA PRO A 137 -20.16 19.92 -34.08
C PRO A 137 -21.14 20.06 -32.91
N ILE A 138 -20.62 20.43 -31.74
CA ILE A 138 -21.43 20.87 -30.60
C ILE A 138 -22.10 22.18 -31.05
N GLN A 139 -23.40 22.13 -31.34
CA GLN A 139 -24.19 23.32 -31.61
C GLN A 139 -24.30 24.13 -30.32
N ASP A 140 -23.81 25.37 -30.38
CA ASP A 140 -24.05 26.43 -29.42
C ASP A 140 -25.55 26.68 -29.27
N GLU A 141 -26.13 26.26 -28.15
CA GLU A 141 -27.36 26.84 -27.62
C GLU A 141 -27.08 27.46 -26.25
N TRP A 142 -26.31 28.55 -26.27
CA TRP A 142 -26.45 29.57 -25.24
C TRP A 142 -27.66 30.41 -25.59
N SER A 143 -28.71 30.20 -24.80
CA SER A 143 -29.96 30.95 -24.77
C SER A 143 -29.76 32.45 -24.99
N ASN A 144 -30.33 32.94 -26.10
CA ASN A 144 -31.01 34.21 -26.06
C ASN A 144 -32.31 34.04 -25.27
N TYR A 145 -32.55 35.00 -24.36
CA TYR A 145 -33.71 35.26 -23.48
C TYR A 145 -33.55 34.92 -22.01
#